data_AF-A0A4Q4TIS6-F1
#
_entry.id   AF-A0A4Q4TIS6-F1
#
_cell.length_a   1.000
_cell.length_b   1.000
_cell.length_c   1.000
_cell.angle_alpha   90.00
_cell.angle_beta   90.00
_cell.angle_gamma   90.00
#
_symmetry.space_group_name_H-M   'P 1'
#
loop_
_entity.id
_entity.type
_entity.pdbx_description
1 polymer ?
#
loop_
_entity_poly.entity_id
_entity_poly.type
_entity_poly.pdbx_seq_one_letter_code
_entity_poly.pdbx_strand_id
1 'polypeptide(L)'
;MKFATVLALALPAVAVAQVLQPRSHHVDPKDYFLTFSKQPLVTPATEAAPAPTGTAPSLMEICEEEAGSYADVCGRCLHRCENSSVPDQCFYSTFMTINMIQSQCWQHGGQDCRNRAVSQVCGN
;
A
#
# COMPACT_ATOMS: atom_id res chain seq x y z
N MET A 1 26.75 -13.49 57.31
CA MET A 1 26.28 -12.14 56.90
C MET A 1 26.58 -12.04 55.39
N LYS A 2 25.57 -12.07 54.49
CA LYS A 2 24.81 -10.92 53.93
C LYS A 2 25.77 -9.85 53.35
N PHE A 3 25.67 -9.27 52.15
CA PHE A 3 24.82 -9.30 50.94
C PHE A 3 25.52 -8.40 49.89
N ALA A 4 25.33 -8.65 48.58
CA ALA A 4 25.19 -7.63 47.51
C ALA A 4 25.24 -8.36 46.14
N THR A 5 24.13 -8.86 45.62
CA THR A 5 23.15 -8.16 44.76
C THR A 5 23.74 -7.69 43.44
N VAL A 6 23.77 -8.58 42.45
CA VAL A 6 23.90 -8.22 41.02
C VAL A 6 22.48 -8.11 40.47
N LEU A 7 22.07 -6.88 40.15
CA LEU A 7 20.80 -6.57 39.52
C LEU A 7 20.90 -6.92 38.03
N ALA A 8 20.44 -8.12 37.66
CA ALA A 8 20.28 -8.51 36.26
C ALA A 8 19.09 -7.74 35.67
N LEU A 9 19.35 -6.84 34.74
CA LEU A 9 18.33 -6.17 33.94
C LEU A 9 17.63 -7.21 33.06
N ALA A 10 16.35 -7.44 33.36
CA ALA A 10 15.47 -8.30 32.61
C ALA A 10 15.29 -7.77 31.17
N LEU A 11 15.61 -8.61 30.18
CA LEU A 11 15.22 -8.36 28.80
C LEU A 11 13.70 -8.53 28.66
N PRO A 12 12.99 -7.64 27.94
CA PRO A 12 11.58 -7.84 27.64
C PRO A 12 11.41 -9.03 26.69
N ALA A 13 10.52 -9.94 27.08
CA ALA A 13 10.09 -11.07 26.29
C ALA A 13 9.58 -10.60 24.92
N VAL A 14 10.24 -11.05 23.85
CA VAL A 14 9.72 -10.94 22.49
C VAL A 14 8.55 -11.91 22.40
N ALA A 15 7.33 -11.38 22.55
CA ALA A 15 6.12 -12.12 22.26
C ALA A 15 6.05 -12.36 20.75
N VAL A 16 6.31 -13.60 20.35
CA VAL A 16 6.01 -14.10 19.00
C VAL A 16 4.49 -14.11 18.85
N ALA A 17 3.93 -13.10 18.18
CA ALA A 17 2.56 -13.11 17.72
C ALA A 17 2.48 -14.11 16.56
N GLN A 18 2.00 -15.30 16.88
CA GLN A 18 1.83 -16.41 15.96
C GLN A 18 0.65 -16.10 15.05
N VAL A 19 0.93 -16.15 13.76
CA VAL A 19 0.00 -16.12 12.63
C VAL A 19 -1.25 -16.95 12.92
N LEU A 20 -2.38 -16.28 13.16
CA LEU A 20 -3.70 -16.86 12.91
C LEU A 20 -4.08 -16.51 11.48
N GLN A 21 -3.75 -17.40 10.54
CA GLN A 21 -4.45 -17.48 9.28
C GLN A 21 -5.92 -17.86 9.57
N PRO A 22 -6.93 -17.04 9.21
CA PRO A 22 -8.26 -17.57 9.06
C PRO A 22 -8.24 -18.51 7.85
N ARG A 23 -8.42 -19.81 8.13
CA ARG A 23 -8.75 -20.86 7.16
C ARG A 23 -9.81 -20.31 6.20
N SER A 24 -9.62 -20.55 4.89
CA SER A 24 -10.69 -20.48 3.90
C SER A 24 -11.88 -21.31 4.38
N HIS A 25 -12.86 -20.64 5.00
CA HIS A 25 -14.18 -21.20 5.20
C HIS A 25 -14.99 -20.81 3.98
N HIS A 26 -15.25 -21.81 3.15
CA HIS A 26 -16.33 -21.78 2.18
C HIS A 26 -17.62 -21.53 2.97
N VAL A 27 -18.15 -20.31 2.91
CA VAL A 27 -19.40 -19.95 3.62
C VAL A 27 -20.56 -20.47 2.78
N ASP A 28 -21.24 -21.49 3.30
CA ASP A 28 -22.50 -22.00 2.75
C ASP A 28 -23.64 -21.02 3.14
N PRO A 29 -24.49 -20.56 2.21
CA PRO A 29 -25.43 -19.46 2.43
C PRO A 29 -26.64 -19.78 3.32
N LYS A 30 -26.69 -20.95 3.97
CA LYS A 30 -27.88 -21.43 4.71
C LYS A 30 -27.84 -21.18 6.22
N ASP A 31 -26.67 -20.85 6.78
CA ASP A 31 -26.50 -20.62 8.23
C ASP A 31 -26.75 -19.17 8.66
N TYR A 32 -27.00 -18.25 7.73
CA TYR A 32 -27.17 -16.82 8.06
C TYR A 32 -28.48 -16.49 8.79
N PHE A 33 -29.46 -17.40 8.79
CA PHE A 33 -30.84 -17.07 9.16
C PHE A 33 -31.21 -17.31 10.64
N LEU A 34 -30.38 -18.03 11.41
CA LEU A 34 -30.76 -18.47 12.77
C LEU A 34 -30.14 -17.65 13.91
N THR A 35 -29.29 -16.67 13.62
CA THR A 35 -28.61 -15.85 14.65
C THR A 35 -29.17 -14.44 14.78
N PHE A 36 -30.37 -14.14 14.26
CA PHE A 36 -30.91 -12.78 14.22
C PHE A 36 -31.82 -12.39 15.41
N SER A 37 -32.26 -13.33 16.25
CA SER A 37 -33.35 -13.06 17.23
C SER A 37 -32.93 -12.60 18.63
N LYS A 38 -31.72 -12.06 18.84
CA LYS A 38 -31.37 -11.56 20.19
C LYS A 38 -30.32 -10.45 20.20
N GLN A 39 -30.72 -9.24 19.81
CA GLN A 39 -30.01 -8.02 20.23
C GLN A 39 -31.00 -7.00 20.78
N PRO A 40 -30.73 -6.39 21.95
CA PRO A 40 -31.53 -5.31 22.48
C PRO A 40 -31.42 -4.11 21.52
N LEU A 41 -32.56 -3.45 21.27
CA LEU A 41 -32.66 -2.28 20.40
C LEU A 41 -31.84 -1.12 21.02
N VAL A 42 -30.60 -0.97 20.56
CA VAL A 42 -29.77 0.20 20.87
C VAL A 42 -30.11 1.25 19.83
N THR A 43 -30.77 2.33 20.24
CA THR A 43 -31.00 3.52 19.41
C THR A 43 -29.64 4.07 18.97
N PRO A 44 -29.29 4.10 17.67
CA PRO A 44 -28.10 4.82 17.25
C PRO A 44 -28.41 6.31 17.42
N ALA A 45 -27.71 6.98 18.34
CA ALA A 45 -27.57 8.41 18.26
C ALA A 45 -26.91 8.71 16.91
N THR A 46 -27.59 9.47 16.05
CA THR A 46 -26.99 10.01 14.82
C THR A 46 -25.93 11.02 15.23
N GLU A 47 -24.74 10.52 15.48
CA GLU A 47 -23.54 11.32 15.48
C GLU A 47 -23.27 11.66 14.02
N ALA A 48 -23.31 12.95 13.68
CA ALA A 48 -22.95 13.42 12.35
C ALA A 48 -21.47 13.12 12.14
N ALA A 49 -21.18 11.98 11.51
CA ALA A 49 -19.84 11.69 11.00
C ALA A 49 -19.43 12.88 10.12
N PRO A 50 -18.22 13.44 10.31
CA PRO A 50 -17.71 14.42 9.35
C PRO A 50 -17.79 13.78 7.97
N ALA A 51 -18.38 14.50 7.01
CA ALA A 51 -18.36 14.08 5.61
C ALA A 51 -16.93 13.67 5.26
N PRO A 52 -16.71 12.56 4.51
CA PRO A 52 -15.38 12.29 4.01
C PRO A 52 -14.97 13.54 3.21
N THR A 53 -14.02 14.29 3.75
CA THR A 53 -13.28 15.30 2.99
C THR A 53 -12.39 14.52 2.04
N GLY A 54 -13.01 13.80 1.11
CA GLY A 54 -12.33 13.09 0.04
C GLY A 54 -11.85 14.14 -0.94
N THR A 55 -10.77 14.84 -0.58
CA THR A 55 -9.97 15.52 -1.58
C THR A 55 -9.56 14.45 -2.58
N ALA A 56 -10.02 14.58 -3.83
CA ALA A 56 -9.55 13.70 -4.88
C ALA A 56 -8.01 13.76 -4.90
N PRO A 57 -7.31 12.61 -4.92
CA PRO A 57 -5.87 12.60 -4.87
C PRO A 57 -5.32 13.39 -6.05
N SER A 58 -4.29 14.18 -5.77
CA SER A 58 -3.63 14.96 -6.82
C SER A 58 -2.96 14.02 -7.84
N LEU A 59 -2.74 14.48 -9.08
CA LEU A 59 -2.01 13.70 -10.09
C LEU A 59 -0.60 13.27 -9.58
N MET A 60 -0.01 14.09 -8.69
CA MET A 60 1.24 13.76 -8.01
C MET A 60 1.06 12.62 -7.02
N GLU A 61 0.07 12.66 -6.13
CA GLU A 61 -0.21 11.56 -5.19
C GLU A 61 -0.47 10.24 -5.92
N ILE A 62 -1.30 10.28 -6.97
CA ILE A 62 -1.59 9.10 -7.78
C ILE A 62 -0.30 8.56 -8.41
N CYS A 63 0.54 9.45 -8.91
CA CYS A 63 1.84 9.04 -9.44
C CYS A 63 2.71 8.41 -8.35
N GLU A 64 2.88 9.04 -7.19
CA GLU A 64 3.74 8.54 -6.12
C GLU A 64 3.29 7.18 -5.59
N GLU A 65 1.97 6.97 -5.49
CA GLU A 65 1.38 5.71 -5.08
C GLU A 65 1.62 4.60 -6.11
N GLU A 66 1.42 4.88 -7.40
CA GLU A 66 1.62 3.89 -8.47
C GLU A 66 3.10 3.68 -8.86
N ALA A 67 3.95 4.68 -8.65
CA ALA A 67 5.37 4.65 -9.01
C ALA A 67 6.20 3.75 -8.10
N GLY A 68 5.79 3.61 -6.84
CA GLY A 68 6.55 2.89 -5.82
C GLY A 68 8.00 3.37 -5.76
N SER A 69 8.94 2.51 -6.19
CA SER A 69 10.38 2.83 -6.21
C SER A 69 10.79 4.00 -7.14
N TYR A 70 9.88 4.47 -7.99
CA TYR A 70 10.07 5.56 -8.95
C TYR A 70 9.38 6.88 -8.54
N ALA A 71 8.87 6.99 -7.30
CA ALA A 71 8.14 8.17 -6.85
C ALA A 71 8.95 9.48 -7.00
N ASP A 72 10.28 9.41 -6.84
CA ASP A 72 11.22 10.52 -7.04
C ASP A 72 11.23 11.10 -8.47
N VAL A 73 10.79 10.34 -9.47
CA VAL A 73 10.74 10.79 -10.87
C VAL A 73 9.33 11.18 -11.32
N CYS A 74 8.34 11.16 -10.43
CA CYS A 74 6.96 11.51 -10.74
C CYS A 74 6.84 12.88 -11.40
N GLY A 75 7.54 13.89 -10.88
CA GLY A 75 7.56 15.24 -11.47
C GLY A 75 7.97 15.29 -12.95
N ARG A 76 8.77 14.31 -13.43
CA ARG A 76 9.12 14.19 -14.86
C ARG A 76 8.05 13.46 -15.66
N CYS A 77 7.33 12.53 -15.05
CA CYS A 77 6.36 11.66 -15.72
C CYS A 77 4.92 12.20 -15.73
N LEU A 78 4.59 13.23 -14.94
CA LEU A 78 3.21 13.74 -14.80
C LEU A 78 2.54 14.07 -16.15
N HIS A 79 3.26 14.72 -17.06
CA HIS A 79 2.75 15.14 -18.37
C HIS A 79 2.18 13.98 -19.22
N ARG A 80 2.61 12.73 -18.99
CA ARG A 80 2.11 11.57 -19.73
C ARG A 80 0.66 11.24 -19.42
N CYS A 81 0.22 11.54 -18.21
CA CYS A 81 -1.08 11.11 -17.68
C CYS A 81 -2.00 12.30 -17.31
N GLU A 82 -1.55 13.54 -17.50
CA GLU A 82 -2.32 14.75 -17.12
C GLU A 82 -3.67 14.88 -17.85
N ASN A 83 -3.77 14.32 -19.06
CA ASN A 83 -4.99 14.34 -19.88
C ASN A 83 -5.77 13.01 -19.83
N SER A 84 -5.32 12.05 -19.00
CA SER A 84 -5.98 10.75 -18.86
C SER A 84 -7.18 10.85 -17.93
N SER A 85 -8.30 10.22 -18.31
CA SER A 85 -9.45 10.03 -17.40
C SER A 85 -9.22 8.91 -16.37
N VAL A 86 -8.13 8.15 -16.51
CA VAL A 86 -7.74 7.03 -15.64
C VAL A 86 -6.24 7.17 -15.28
N PRO A 87 -5.86 8.15 -14.46
CA PRO A 87 -4.46 8.44 -14.14
C PRO A 87 -3.76 7.28 -13.43
N ASP A 88 -4.42 6.57 -12.52
CA ASP A 88 -3.84 5.44 -11.78
C ASP A 88 -3.35 4.35 -12.75
N GLN A 89 -4.22 3.94 -13.68
CA GLN A 89 -3.89 2.93 -14.69
C GLN A 89 -2.84 3.42 -15.69
N CYS A 90 -2.83 4.72 -15.99
CA CYS A 90 -1.82 5.34 -16.84
C CYS A 90 -0.43 5.33 -16.18
N PHE A 91 -0.31 5.72 -14.91
CA PHE A 91 0.94 5.68 -14.18
C PHE A 91 1.42 4.25 -13.94
N TYR A 92 0.53 3.35 -13.52
CA TYR A 92 0.83 1.93 -13.39
C TYR A 92 1.48 1.37 -14.67
N SER A 93 0.85 1.59 -15.83
CA SER A 93 1.37 1.13 -17.12
C SER A 93 2.72 1.80 -17.47
N THR A 94 2.85 3.10 -17.18
CA THR A 94 4.07 3.88 -17.41
C THR A 94 5.24 3.31 -16.60
N PHE A 95 5.07 3.10 -15.30
CA PHE A 95 6.13 2.58 -14.42
C PHE A 95 6.43 1.10 -14.67
N MET A 96 5.43 0.30 -15.07
CA MET A 96 5.66 -1.07 -15.55
C MET A 96 6.55 -1.09 -16.81
N THR A 97 6.36 -0.14 -17.73
CA THR A 97 7.20 0.01 -18.92
C THR A 97 8.63 0.42 -18.55
N ILE A 98 8.78 1.39 -17.65
CA ILE A 98 10.11 1.81 -17.13
C ILE A 98 10.82 0.61 -16.50
N ASN A 99 10.12 -0.15 -15.65
CA ASN A 99 10.68 -1.33 -14.98
C ASN A 99 11.11 -2.42 -15.98
N MET A 100 10.33 -2.63 -17.05
CA MET A 100 10.68 -3.55 -18.12
C MET A 100 11.98 -3.12 -18.83
N ILE A 101 12.08 -1.86 -19.24
CA ILE A 101 13.27 -1.31 -19.92
C ILE A 101 14.49 -1.37 -18.99
N GLN A 102 14.31 -0.98 -17.73
CA GLN A 102 15.36 -1.04 -16.71
C GLN A 102 15.88 -2.48 -16.58
N SER A 103 14.98 -3.46 -16.48
CA SER A 103 15.32 -4.88 -16.38
C SER A 103 16.04 -5.40 -17.62
N GLN A 104 15.64 -4.99 -18.82
CA GLN A 104 16.35 -5.35 -20.05
C GLN A 104 17.76 -4.75 -20.07
N CYS A 105 17.89 -3.47 -19.72
CA CYS A 105 19.20 -2.81 -19.65
C CYS A 105 20.15 -3.55 -18.69
N TRP A 106 19.67 -3.96 -17.51
CA TRP A 106 20.48 -4.73 -16.56
C TRP A 106 20.88 -6.10 -17.11
N GLN A 107 19.99 -6.78 -17.82
CA GLN A 107 20.28 -8.08 -18.45
C GLN A 107 21.38 -8.00 -19.52
N HIS A 108 21.56 -6.84 -20.15
CA HIS A 108 22.59 -6.62 -21.17
C HIS A 108 23.86 -5.95 -20.62
N GLY A 109 24.03 -5.88 -19.30
CA GLY A 109 25.21 -5.26 -18.68
C GLY A 109 25.27 -3.73 -18.87
N GLY A 110 24.11 -3.10 -19.07
CA GLY A 110 24.00 -1.66 -19.22
C GLY A 110 24.33 -0.89 -17.94
N GLN A 111 24.61 0.40 -18.10
CA GLN A 111 24.87 1.34 -17.01
C GLN A 111 23.73 2.36 -16.94
N ASP A 112 23.47 2.86 -15.73
CA ASP A 112 22.46 3.89 -15.46
C ASP A 112 21.05 3.52 -15.97
N CYS A 113 20.69 2.23 -15.85
CA CYS A 113 19.48 1.67 -16.44
C CYS A 113 18.19 2.33 -15.95
N ARG A 114 18.16 2.80 -14.70
CA ARG A 114 17.02 3.53 -14.13
C ARG A 114 16.79 4.85 -14.86
N ASN A 115 17.79 5.73 -14.89
CA ASN A 115 17.63 7.04 -15.51
C ASN A 115 17.44 6.93 -17.03
N ARG A 116 18.05 5.93 -17.68
CA ARG A 116 17.82 5.66 -19.11
C ARG A 116 16.37 5.23 -19.37
N ALA A 117 15.84 4.30 -18.59
CA ALA A 117 14.45 3.87 -18.73
C ALA A 117 13.46 5.01 -18.46
N VAL A 118 13.68 5.76 -17.38
CA VAL A 118 12.86 6.94 -17.05
C VAL A 118 12.96 8.00 -18.15
N SER A 119 14.14 8.25 -18.71
CA SER A 119 14.29 9.25 -19.78
C SER A 119 13.72 8.77 -21.12
N GLN A 120 13.66 7.46 -21.35
CA GLN A 120 13.03 6.91 -22.55
C GLN A 120 11.50 6.99 -22.49
N VAL A 121 10.91 6.81 -21.30
CA VAL A 121 9.46 6.84 -21.12
C VAL A 121 8.97 8.26 -20.80
N CYS A 122 9.62 8.95 -19.88
CA CYS A 122 9.24 10.28 -19.38
C CYS A 122 10.17 11.40 -19.88
N GLY A 123 11.01 11.16 -20.87
CA GLY A 123 11.69 12.22 -21.61
C GLY A 123 10.74 12.81 -22.65
N ASN A 124 10.58 14.12 -22.63
CA ASN A 124 9.92 14.89 -23.68
C ASN A 124 10.82 15.00 -24.90
#